data_AF-A0A9X9QD10-F1
#
_entry.id   AF-A0A9X9QD10-F1
#
_cell.length_a   1.000
_cell.length_b   1.000
_cell.length_c   1.000
_cell.angle_alpha   90.00
_cell.angle_beta   90.00
_cell.angle_gamma   90.00
#
_symmetry.space_group_name_H-M   'P 1'
#
loop_
_entity.id
_entity.type
_entity.pdbx_description
1 polymer ?
#
loop_
_entity_poly.entity_id
_entity_poly.type
_entity_poly.pdbx_seq_one_letter_code
_entity_poly.pdbx_strand_id
1 'polypeptide(L)' 'MKTRKEWAKAHLNWTYEDWTSILLTNETWVEDGRNSREWVT' A
#
# COMPACT_ATOMS: atom_id res chain seq x y z
N MET A 1 -10.25 10.85 -9.58
CA MET A 1 -9.29 9.73 -9.60
C MET A 1 -7.91 10.33 -9.78
N LYS A 2 -7.03 10.29 -8.77
CA LYS A 2 -5.66 10.82 -8.92
C LYS A 2 -4.91 9.91 -9.88
N THR A 3 -4.31 10.47 -10.91
CA THR A 3 -3.49 9.72 -11.86
C THR A 3 -2.18 9.29 -11.21
N ARG A 4 -1.54 8.22 -11.70
CA ARG A 4 -0.23 7.75 -11.20
C ARG A 4 0.80 8.89 -11.11
N LYS A 5 0.76 9.82 -12.06
CA LYS A 5 1.66 10.98 -12.14
C LYS A 5 1.45 11.98 -11.01
N GLU A 6 0.20 12.25 -10.62
CA GLU A 6 -0.11 13.17 -9.53
C GLU A 6 0.25 12.59 -8.18
N TRP A 7 0.01 11.29 -7.99
CA TRP A 7 0.38 10.59 -6.77
C TRP A 7 1.91 10.56 -6.60
N ALA A 8 2.67 10.25 -7.65
CA ALA A 8 4.14 10.27 -7.59
C ALA A 8 4.70 11.67 -7.27
N LYS A 9 4.13 12.73 -7.86
CA LYS A 9 4.56 14.11 -7.56
C LYS A 9 4.28 14.53 -6.12
N ALA A 10 3.14 14.12 -5.56
CA ALA A 10 2.74 14.48 -4.20
C ALA A 10 3.66 13.89 -3.13
N HIS A 11 4.28 12.75 -3.41
CA HIS A 11 5.10 12.00 -2.46
C HIS A 11 6.60 11.99 -2.81
N LEU A 12 7.04 12.86 -3.73
CA LEU A 12 8.43 12.92 -4.19
C LEU A 12 9.42 13.21 -3.06
N ASN A 13 9.00 13.99 -2.06
CA ASN A 13 9.84 14.44 -0.95
C ASN A 13 9.54 13.72 0.36
N TRP A 14 8.81 12.61 0.32
CA TRP A 14 8.53 11.82 1.52
C TRP A 14 9.80 11.19 2.07
N THR A 15 9.94 11.29 3.39
CA THR A 15 10.99 10.65 4.16
C THR A 15 10.69 9.17 4.35
N TYR A 16 11.66 8.43 4.87
CA TYR A 16 11.47 7.02 5.20
C TYR A 16 10.37 6.86 6.26
N GLU A 17 10.34 7.74 7.25
CA GLU A 17 9.34 7.79 8.31
C GLU A 17 7.93 8.01 7.74
N ASP A 18 7.77 8.91 6.77
CA ASP A 18 6.49 9.15 6.09
C ASP A 18 5.97 7.86 5.43
N TRP A 19 6.83 7.11 4.73
CA TRP A 19 6.45 5.84 4.09
C TRP A 19 6.06 4.77 5.10
N THR A 20 6.83 4.60 6.17
CA THR A 20 6.58 3.57 7.19
C THR A 20 5.36 3.86 8.07
N SER A 21 4.88 5.10 8.10
CA SER A 21 3.66 5.47 8.83
C SER A 21 2.37 4.99 8.14
N ILE A 22 2.45 4.52 6.90
CA ILE A 22 1.28 4.23 6.07
C ILE A 22 0.86 2.78 6.26
N LEU A 23 -0.36 2.61 6.75
CA LEU A 23 -1.00 1.30 6.77
C LEU A 23 -1.57 0.98 5.38
N LEU A 24 -0.90 0.08 4.65
CA LEU A 24 -1.36 -0.42 3.37
C LEU A 24 -2.18 -1.70 3.57
N THR A 25 -3.31 -1.80 2.86
CA THR A 25 -4.11 -3.02 2.80
C THR A 25 -4.15 -3.50 1.36
N ASN A 26 -3.96 -4.79 1.15
CA ASN A 26 -4.15 -5.42 -0.15
C ASN A 26 -4.90 -6.74 0.02
N GLU A 27 -5.67 -7.11 -0.99
CA GLU A 27 -6.32 -8.42 -1.04
C GLU A 27 -5.52 -9.31 -1.99
N THR A 28 -5.28 -10.55 -1.57
CA THR A 28 -4.66 -11.56 -2.42
C THR A 28 -5.52 -12.82 -2.41
N TRP A 29 -5.54 -13.53 -3.53
CA TRP A 29 -6.16 -14.84 -3.60
C TRP A 29 -5.22 -15.85 -2.95
N VAL A 30 -5.74 -16.60 -1.98
CA VAL A 30 -5.06 -17.76 -1.40
C VAL A 30 -5.58 -18.98 -2.14
N GLU A 31 -4.74 -19.63 -2.94
CA GLU A 31 -5.10 -20.92 -3.55
C GLU A 31 -5.21 -21.97 -2.42
N ASP A 32 -6.37 -22.63 -2.38
CA ASP A 32 -6.92 -23.47 -1.31
C ASP A 32 -7.38 -22.76 -0.01
N GLY A 33 -8.40 -21.90 -0.18
CA GLY A 33 -9.64 -22.09 0.59
C GLY A 33 -9.81 -21.30 1.88
N ARG A 34 -8.92 -20.39 2.27
CA ARG A 34 -9.20 -19.40 3.32
C ARG A 34 -8.56 -18.04 3.02
N ASN A 35 -9.41 -17.02 2.92
CA ASN A 35 -9.03 -15.63 2.82
C ASN A 35 -8.43 -15.18 4.16
N SER A 36 -7.12 -15.29 4.34
CA SER A 36 -6.40 -14.74 5.48
C SER A 36 -6.06 -13.28 5.17
N ARG A 37 -6.69 -12.34 5.90
CA ARG A 37 -6.23 -10.95 5.93
C ARG A 37 -4.85 -10.93 6.57
N GLU A 38 -3.81 -10.94 5.76
CA GLU A 38 -2.44 -10.72 6.23
C GLU A 38 -2.14 -9.23 6.22
N TRP A 39 -1.82 -8.71 7.41
CA TRP A 39 -1.28 -7.37 7.56
C TRP A 39 0.21 -7.43 7.23
N VAL A 40 0.62 -6.79 6.14
CA VAL A 40 2.04 -6.60 5.82
C VAL A 40 2.51 -5.37 6.58
N THR A 41 3.43 -5.56 7.53
CA THR A 41 4.14 -4.51 8.27
C THR A 41 5.44 -4.15 7.58
#